data_AF-A0A4S4KQK7-F1
#
_entry.id   AF-A0A4S4KQK7-F1
#
_cell.length_a   1.000
_cell.length_b   1.000
_cell.length_c   1.000
_cell.angle_alpha   90.00
_cell.angle_beta   90.00
_cell.angle_gamma   90.00
#
_symmetry.space_group_name_H-M   'P 1'
#
loop_
_entity.id
_entity.type
_entity.pdbx_description
1 polymer ?
#
loop_
_entity_poly.entity_id
_entity_poly.type
_entity_poly.pdbx_seq_one_letter_code
_entity_poly.pdbx_strand_id
1 'polypeptide(L)'
;MSSPSAAPHTFPAPIGGVPFNQDFAPSILFAFLYAIITIIAFYRLARSSSRCLMFIGTLAFVFERIVIYGLRAHQAHDPSERASDSLTVYWQMTYSIGYVSILADIITILRSFLVNSTYPPKDVPVYSRNDGSDSSLLVGNAADTSYISLDRPQDDQPRARFWFRRICGFLALSTWISIILGTVSGLHYVKAETNANQVSLVQSLRSVSSDQHTTMCYTPSDAVQKIIQICMHLAGIYPARLRRSAALILFIIATLLNVVSVYRLVVMRLQTPALVSTGPSSLNDPASKATFYVFQAAPEWIAAAILVSINVRQTYGTGMWGDFRSTDKKS
;
A
#
# COMPACT_ATOMS: atom_id res chain seq x y z
N MET A 1 -47.18 -16.48 -28.83
CA MET A 1 -45.76 -16.86 -28.62
C MET A 1 -45.06 -15.67 -27.98
N SER A 2 -44.92 -15.69 -26.66
CA SER A 2 -44.17 -14.67 -25.91
C SER A 2 -42.68 -14.94 -26.07
N SER A 3 -41.95 -14.01 -26.67
CA SER A 3 -40.48 -14.08 -26.75
C SER A 3 -39.90 -14.30 -25.35
N PRO A 4 -38.93 -15.21 -25.16
CA PRO A 4 -38.29 -15.40 -23.86
C PRO A 4 -37.66 -14.06 -23.44
N SER A 5 -38.09 -13.53 -22.30
CA SER A 5 -37.49 -12.36 -21.68
C SER A 5 -36.00 -12.65 -21.50
N ALA A 6 -35.14 -11.96 -22.23
CA ALA A 6 -33.70 -12.04 -22.04
C ALA A 6 -33.39 -11.81 -20.56
N ALA A 7 -32.57 -12.67 -19.96
CA ALA A 7 -32.15 -12.48 -18.57
C ALA A 7 -31.50 -11.09 -18.43
N PRO A 8 -31.78 -10.35 -17.35
CA PRO A 8 -31.24 -9.02 -17.17
C PRO A 8 -29.71 -9.07 -17.17
N HIS A 9 -29.10 -8.33 -18.10
CA HIS A 9 -27.64 -8.21 -18.20
C HIS A 9 -27.12 -7.50 -16.94
N THR A 10 -26.10 -8.08 -16.32
CA THR A 10 -25.44 -7.50 -15.14
C THR A 10 -23.94 -7.56 -15.34
N PHE A 11 -23.25 -6.62 -14.71
CA PHE A 11 -21.80 -6.51 -14.77
C PHE A 11 -21.23 -6.16 -13.39
N PRO A 12 -19.93 -6.36 -13.14
CA PRO A 12 -19.34 -6.10 -11.82
C PRO A 12 -19.56 -4.65 -11.39
N ALA A 13 -19.98 -4.42 -10.15
CA ALA A 13 -20.15 -3.08 -9.62
C ALA A 13 -18.81 -2.31 -9.64
N PRO A 14 -18.82 -0.99 -9.94
CA PRO A 14 -17.59 -0.21 -9.96
C PRO A 14 -17.10 0.02 -8.53
N ILE A 15 -15.80 -0.13 -8.28
CA ILE A 15 -15.20 0.15 -6.98
C ILE A 15 -15.50 1.60 -6.57
N GLY A 16 -16.13 1.77 -5.40
CA GLY A 16 -16.58 3.07 -4.90
C GLY A 16 -17.84 3.63 -5.57
N GLY A 17 -18.42 2.93 -6.55
CA GLY A 17 -19.59 3.34 -7.31
C GLY A 17 -19.39 4.66 -8.11
N VAL A 18 -20.46 5.12 -8.74
CA VAL A 18 -20.53 6.44 -9.39
C VAL A 18 -20.63 7.55 -8.34
N PRO A 19 -19.91 8.67 -8.49
CA PRO A 19 -20.04 9.79 -7.56
C PRO A 19 -21.41 10.46 -7.64
N PHE A 20 -22.10 10.55 -6.50
CA PHE A 20 -23.36 11.30 -6.36
C PHE A 20 -23.17 12.49 -5.42
N ASN A 21 -24.20 13.33 -5.23
CA ASN A 21 -24.11 14.53 -4.37
C ASN A 21 -23.51 14.26 -2.97
N GLN A 22 -23.77 13.08 -2.40
CA GLN A 22 -23.24 12.66 -1.10
C GLN A 22 -21.72 12.41 -1.09
N ASP A 23 -21.08 12.22 -2.25
CA ASP A 23 -19.63 12.09 -2.39
C ASP A 23 -18.90 13.44 -2.41
N PHE A 24 -19.62 14.56 -2.60
CA PHE A 24 -19.02 15.88 -2.80
C PHE A 24 -18.13 16.30 -1.61
N ALA A 25 -18.71 16.38 -0.42
CA ALA A 25 -18.01 16.78 0.79
C ALA A 25 -16.83 15.84 1.17
N PRO A 26 -17.01 14.51 1.24
CA PRO A 26 -15.89 13.63 1.56
C PRO A 26 -14.80 13.64 0.49
N SER A 27 -15.14 13.80 -0.79
CA SER A 27 -14.11 13.94 -1.85
C SER A 27 -13.26 15.19 -1.64
N ILE A 28 -13.86 16.35 -1.37
CA ILE A 28 -13.09 17.58 -1.08
C ILE A 28 -12.20 17.40 0.15
N LEU A 29 -12.73 16.78 1.20
CA LEU A 29 -11.96 16.50 2.42
C LEU A 29 -10.73 15.63 2.12
N PHE A 30 -10.89 14.50 1.43
CA PHE A 30 -9.76 13.63 1.09
C PHE A 30 -8.78 14.31 0.15
N ALA A 31 -9.22 15.09 -0.84
CA ALA A 31 -8.33 15.86 -1.71
C ALA A 31 -7.43 16.81 -0.89
N PHE A 32 -8.01 17.53 0.06
CA PHE A 32 -7.28 18.42 0.95
C PHE A 32 -6.29 17.66 1.86
N LEU A 33 -6.72 16.54 2.45
CA LEU A 33 -5.88 15.70 3.29
C LEU A 33 -4.69 15.12 2.53
N TYR A 34 -4.86 14.72 1.26
CA TYR A 34 -3.73 14.29 0.41
C TYR A 34 -2.82 15.46 0.01
N ALA A 35 -3.37 16.66 -0.23
CA ALA A 35 -2.57 17.86 -0.49
C ALA A 35 -1.62 18.20 0.68
N ILE A 36 -2.07 18.04 1.93
CA ILE A 36 -1.21 18.18 3.11
C ILE A 36 -0.06 17.16 3.08
N ILE A 37 -0.33 15.89 2.78
CA ILE A 37 0.72 14.86 2.68
C ILE A 37 1.74 15.23 1.59
N THR A 38 1.28 15.72 0.43
CA THR A 38 2.16 16.18 -0.66
C THR A 38 3.11 17.28 -0.19
N ILE A 39 2.62 18.28 0.53
CA ILE A 39 3.46 19.37 1.08
C ILE A 39 4.52 18.81 2.03
N ILE A 40 4.13 17.90 2.94
CA ILE A 40 5.06 17.24 3.88
C ILE A 40 6.11 16.43 3.11
N ALA A 41 5.69 15.69 2.09
CA ALA A 41 6.59 14.88 1.27
C ALA A 41 7.64 15.76 0.55
N PHE A 42 7.22 16.88 -0.04
CA PHE A 42 8.15 17.81 -0.68
C PHE A 42 9.10 18.48 0.29
N TYR A 43 8.61 18.95 1.44
CA TYR A 43 9.44 19.51 2.48
C TYR A 43 10.58 18.54 2.85
N ARG A 44 10.26 17.25 2.94
CA ARG A 44 11.23 16.21 3.26
C ARG A 44 12.17 15.86 2.13
N LEU A 45 11.71 15.91 0.88
CA LEU A 45 12.57 15.73 -0.29
C LEU A 45 13.54 16.90 -0.45
N ALA A 46 13.13 18.12 -0.11
CA ALA A 46 13.99 19.30 -0.11
C ALA A 46 15.12 19.16 0.92
N ARG A 47 14.83 18.67 2.14
CA ARG A 47 15.80 18.55 3.23
C ARG A 47 16.76 17.36 3.06
N SER A 48 18.05 17.63 2.91
CA SER A 48 19.12 16.64 2.67
C SER A 48 19.23 15.54 3.74
N SER A 49 18.87 15.84 5.00
CA SER A 49 18.91 14.88 6.10
C SER A 49 17.78 13.84 6.05
N SER A 50 16.66 14.13 5.38
CA SER A 50 15.48 13.26 5.27
C SER A 50 15.18 12.75 3.86
N ARG A 51 15.89 13.27 2.84
CA ARG A 51 15.68 12.90 1.44
C ARG A 51 15.88 11.40 1.23
N CYS A 52 14.83 10.73 0.79
CA CYS A 52 14.80 9.31 0.48
C CYS A 52 13.81 9.11 -0.69
N LEU A 53 14.23 8.43 -1.75
CA LEU A 53 13.40 8.17 -2.93
C LEU A 53 12.71 6.80 -2.87
N MET A 54 12.84 6.09 -1.75
CA MET A 54 12.24 4.76 -1.58
C MET A 54 10.70 4.80 -1.44
N PHE A 55 10.09 5.98 -1.28
CA PHE A 55 8.64 6.16 -1.24
C PHE A 55 8.10 6.91 -2.46
N ILE A 56 8.83 6.88 -3.59
CA ILE A 56 8.43 7.62 -4.81
C ILE A 56 7.11 7.13 -5.38
N GLY A 57 6.79 5.83 -5.25
CA GLY A 57 5.51 5.27 -5.67
C GLY A 57 4.34 5.86 -4.86
N THR A 58 4.53 5.97 -3.54
CA THR A 58 3.58 6.59 -2.61
C THR A 58 3.43 8.07 -2.89
N LEU A 59 4.50 8.78 -3.27
CA LEU A 59 4.39 10.19 -3.67
C LEU A 59 3.52 10.34 -4.92
N ALA A 60 3.79 9.56 -5.96
CA ALA A 60 2.99 9.57 -7.19
C ALA A 60 1.52 9.24 -6.89
N PHE A 61 1.29 8.25 -6.03
CA PHE A 61 -0.04 7.87 -5.54
C PHE A 61 -0.78 9.01 -4.81
N VAL A 62 -0.12 9.67 -3.86
CA VAL A 62 -0.72 10.79 -3.10
C VAL A 62 -1.14 11.92 -4.06
N PHE A 63 -0.29 12.24 -5.03
CA PHE A 63 -0.61 13.21 -6.07
C PHE A 63 -1.81 12.82 -6.91
N GLU A 64 -1.81 11.58 -7.39
CA GLU A 64 -2.90 11.03 -8.17
C GLU A 64 -4.22 11.09 -7.38
N ARG A 65 -4.18 10.80 -6.07
CA ARG A 65 -5.36 10.87 -5.20
C ARG A 65 -5.93 12.28 -5.06
N ILE A 66 -5.12 13.35 -5.12
CA ILE A 66 -5.63 14.73 -5.16
C ILE A 66 -6.47 14.95 -6.42
N VAL A 67 -5.95 14.53 -7.59
CA VAL A 67 -6.64 14.66 -8.88
C VAL A 67 -7.93 13.84 -8.86
N ILE A 68 -7.87 12.60 -8.39
CA ILE A 68 -9.01 11.69 -8.34
C ILE A 68 -10.13 12.24 -7.49
N TYR A 69 -9.84 12.68 -6.26
CA TYR A 69 -10.88 13.21 -5.39
C TYR A 69 -11.38 14.58 -5.85
N GLY A 70 -10.55 15.40 -6.50
CA GLY A 70 -10.99 16.63 -7.15
C GLY A 70 -12.00 16.37 -8.28
N LEU A 71 -11.68 15.44 -9.18
CA LEU A 71 -12.57 15.02 -10.26
C LEU A 71 -13.82 14.29 -9.73
N ARG A 72 -13.69 13.49 -8.66
CA ARG A 72 -14.82 12.83 -8.00
C ARG A 72 -15.79 13.86 -7.39
N ALA A 73 -15.27 14.92 -6.78
CA ALA A 73 -16.09 16.04 -6.30
C ALA A 73 -16.78 16.77 -7.45
N HIS A 74 -16.09 16.98 -8.58
CA HIS A 74 -16.69 17.58 -9.77
C HIS A 74 -17.83 16.71 -10.33
N GLN A 75 -17.61 15.41 -10.52
CA GLN A 75 -18.61 14.45 -11.00
C GLN A 75 -19.80 14.30 -10.03
N ALA A 76 -19.57 14.45 -8.72
CA ALA A 76 -20.65 14.48 -7.73
C ALA A 76 -21.59 15.68 -7.94
N HIS A 77 -21.04 16.84 -8.32
CA HIS A 77 -21.76 18.08 -8.52
C HIS A 77 -22.43 18.17 -9.89
N ASP A 78 -21.83 17.64 -10.95
CA ASP A 78 -22.36 17.67 -12.31
C ASP A 78 -23.01 16.31 -12.69
N PRO A 79 -24.35 16.23 -12.79
CA PRO A 79 -25.03 15.00 -13.16
C PRO A 79 -24.68 14.48 -14.55
N SER A 80 -24.28 15.35 -15.48
CA SER A 80 -23.98 14.97 -16.86
C SER A 80 -22.71 14.09 -16.95
N GLU A 81 -21.77 14.30 -16.05
CA GLU A 81 -20.51 13.57 -15.98
C GLU A 81 -20.65 12.18 -15.33
N ARG A 82 -21.78 11.86 -14.70
CA ARG A 82 -21.98 10.59 -13.96
C ARG A 82 -21.93 9.35 -14.85
N ALA A 83 -22.25 9.50 -16.13
CA ALA A 83 -22.20 8.44 -17.14
C ALA A 83 -20.92 8.47 -17.97
N SER A 84 -19.89 9.20 -17.52
CA SER A 84 -18.62 9.31 -18.26
C SER A 84 -17.83 7.99 -18.20
N ASP A 85 -17.71 7.35 -19.35
CA ASP A 85 -16.93 6.12 -19.54
C ASP A 85 -15.45 6.31 -19.18
N SER A 86 -14.87 7.45 -19.60
CA SER A 86 -13.45 7.74 -19.40
C SER A 86 -13.11 7.90 -17.91
N LEU A 87 -13.96 8.61 -17.15
CA LEU A 87 -13.83 8.71 -15.70
C LEU A 87 -14.00 7.35 -15.04
N THR A 88 -14.95 6.54 -15.50
CA THR A 88 -15.18 5.20 -14.96
C THR A 88 -13.98 4.29 -15.15
N VAL A 89 -13.39 4.25 -16.35
CA VAL A 89 -12.12 3.52 -16.62
C VAL A 89 -11.02 4.02 -15.68
N TYR A 90 -10.88 5.35 -15.56
CA TYR A 90 -9.86 5.95 -14.72
C TYR A 90 -10.00 5.54 -13.24
N TRP A 91 -11.22 5.58 -12.68
CA TRP A 91 -11.52 5.10 -11.32
C TRP A 91 -11.16 3.64 -11.12
N GLN A 92 -11.59 2.76 -12.04
CA GLN A 92 -11.34 1.34 -11.89
C GLN A 92 -9.85 1.00 -11.97
N MET A 93 -9.10 1.69 -12.83
CA MET A 93 -7.65 1.51 -12.92
C MET A 93 -6.94 2.01 -11.66
N THR A 94 -7.19 3.24 -11.24
CA THR A 94 -6.44 3.85 -10.14
C THR A 94 -6.77 3.27 -8.76
N TYR A 95 -8.04 2.89 -8.50
CA TYR A 95 -8.38 2.16 -7.27
C TYR A 95 -7.82 0.74 -7.28
N SER A 96 -7.49 0.19 -8.46
CA SER A 96 -6.80 -1.09 -8.56
C SER A 96 -5.31 -1.01 -8.27
N ILE A 97 -4.66 0.07 -8.69
CA ILE A 97 -3.20 0.20 -8.65
C ILE A 97 -2.74 0.92 -7.38
N GLY A 98 -3.57 1.80 -6.81
CA GLY A 98 -3.15 2.75 -5.79
C GLY A 98 -2.48 2.15 -4.56
N TYR A 99 -3.16 1.25 -3.83
CA TYR A 99 -2.55 0.62 -2.64
C TYR A 99 -1.36 -0.31 -2.99
N VAL A 100 -1.27 -0.79 -4.24
CA VAL A 100 -0.16 -1.64 -4.71
C VAL A 100 1.13 -0.84 -4.84
N SER A 101 1.07 0.46 -5.16
CA SER A 101 2.27 1.31 -5.18
C SER A 101 2.85 1.54 -3.78
N ILE A 102 1.99 1.74 -2.77
CA ILE A 102 2.41 1.82 -1.36
C ILE A 102 3.05 0.48 -0.94
N LEU A 103 2.45 -0.65 -1.34
CA LEU A 103 2.99 -1.98 -1.07
C LEU A 103 4.38 -2.18 -1.68
N ALA A 104 4.61 -1.72 -2.91
CA ALA A 104 5.91 -1.79 -3.56
C ALA A 104 7.00 -0.99 -2.80
N ASP A 105 6.66 0.19 -2.29
CA ASP A 105 7.56 0.98 -1.45
C ASP A 105 7.87 0.27 -0.12
N ILE A 106 6.85 -0.32 0.53
CA ILE A 106 7.03 -1.12 1.75
C ILE A 106 7.99 -2.29 1.51
N ILE A 107 7.87 -3.02 0.39
CA ILE A 107 8.77 -4.12 0.05
C ILE A 107 10.22 -3.62 -0.09
N THR A 108 10.41 -2.46 -0.70
CA THR A 108 11.74 -1.84 -0.88
C THR A 108 12.35 -1.44 0.47
N ILE A 109 11.53 -0.90 1.38
CA ILE A 109 11.93 -0.56 2.75
C ILE A 109 12.21 -1.81 3.57
N LEU A 110 11.34 -2.82 3.49
CA LEU A 110 11.50 -4.12 4.14
C LEU A 110 12.81 -4.78 3.72
N ARG A 111 13.11 -4.79 2.41
CA ARG A 111 14.38 -5.31 1.88
C ARG A 111 15.55 -4.64 2.58
N SER A 112 15.56 -3.31 2.61
CA SER A 112 16.66 -2.56 3.20
C SER A 112 16.77 -2.80 4.71
N PHE A 113 15.63 -2.89 5.40
CA PHE A 113 15.56 -3.21 6.82
C PHE A 113 16.15 -4.58 7.14
N LEU A 114 15.72 -5.62 6.43
CA LEU A 114 16.21 -7.00 6.61
C LEU A 114 17.66 -7.15 6.19
N VAL A 115 18.09 -6.51 5.09
CA VAL A 115 19.49 -6.53 4.67
C VAL A 115 20.39 -5.83 5.69
N ASN A 116 19.97 -4.67 6.20
CA ASN A 116 20.74 -3.92 7.20
C ASN A 116 20.94 -4.71 8.51
N SER A 117 20.01 -5.60 8.88
CA SER A 117 20.15 -6.42 10.08
C SER A 117 21.12 -7.59 9.96
N THR A 118 21.65 -7.85 8.75
CA THR A 118 22.62 -8.92 8.50
C THR A 118 24.07 -8.47 8.65
N TYR A 119 24.33 -7.15 8.63
CA TYR A 119 25.68 -6.64 8.80
C TYR A 119 26.08 -6.69 10.28
N PRO A 120 27.38 -6.83 10.57
CA PRO A 120 27.88 -6.56 11.91
C PRO A 120 27.56 -5.10 12.28
N PRO A 121 27.32 -4.80 13.57
CA PRO A 121 27.29 -3.42 14.05
C PRO A 121 28.52 -2.71 13.52
N LYS A 122 28.34 -1.55 12.87
CA LYS A 122 29.49 -0.72 12.51
C LYS A 122 30.18 -0.38 13.81
N ASP A 123 31.46 -0.74 13.93
CA ASP A 123 32.27 -0.51 15.12
C ASP A 123 31.97 0.90 15.63
N VAL A 124 31.22 0.96 16.75
CA VAL A 124 31.12 2.22 17.48
C VAL A 124 32.56 2.46 17.88
N PRO A 125 33.19 3.59 17.49
CA PRO A 125 34.55 3.86 17.94
C PRO A 125 34.52 3.69 19.43
N VAL A 126 35.23 2.65 19.91
CA VAL A 126 35.46 2.48 21.33
C VAL A 126 36.22 3.73 21.68
N TYR A 127 35.51 4.72 22.25
CA TYR A 127 36.19 5.76 22.99
C TYR A 127 36.88 4.98 24.09
N SER A 128 38.15 4.64 23.87
CA SER A 128 39.04 4.20 24.92
C SER A 128 38.91 5.27 25.97
N ARG A 129 38.14 4.93 27.01
CA ARG A 129 38.00 5.74 28.21
C ARG A 129 39.42 5.81 28.73
N ASN A 130 40.11 6.89 28.40
CA ASN A 130 41.36 7.22 29.07
C ASN A 130 40.93 7.44 30.52
N ASP A 131 41.13 6.41 31.34
CA ASP A 131 41.00 6.48 32.78
C ASP A 131 41.96 7.57 33.26
N GLY A 132 41.36 8.71 33.59
CA GLY A 132 42.05 9.91 33.99
C GLY A 132 41.04 10.91 34.55
N SER A 133 40.59 10.62 35.77
CA SER A 133 40.01 11.55 36.76
C SER A 133 38.64 12.22 36.49
N ASP A 134 37.85 12.16 37.56
CA ASP A 134 36.76 13.06 37.97
C ASP A 134 35.34 12.82 37.44
N SER A 135 34.69 11.91 38.18
CA SER A 135 33.27 11.85 38.49
C SER A 135 32.58 13.21 38.58
N SER A 136 31.72 13.54 37.60
CA SER A 136 30.60 14.45 37.85
C SER A 136 29.32 13.89 37.25
N LEU A 137 28.33 13.79 38.14
CA LEU A 137 27.00 13.24 37.96
C LEU A 137 26.20 14.05 36.93
N LEU A 138 25.90 13.46 35.78
CA LEU A 138 24.85 13.97 34.89
C LEU A 138 23.72 12.93 34.77
N VAL A 139 22.67 13.20 35.55
CA VAL A 139 21.34 12.62 35.45
C VAL A 139 20.72 13.09 34.14
N GLY A 140 20.80 12.25 33.10
CA GLY A 140 20.16 12.47 31.81
C GLY A 140 19.10 11.41 31.55
N ASN A 141 17.85 11.83 31.42
CA ASN A 141 16.63 11.02 31.32
C ASN A 141 16.75 9.73 30.47
N ALA A 142 16.70 8.60 31.17
CA ALA A 142 16.75 7.25 30.64
C ALA A 142 15.33 6.72 30.31
N ALA A 143 14.75 7.20 29.22
CA ALA A 143 13.50 6.64 28.69
C ALA A 143 13.58 6.55 27.16
N ASP A 144 14.40 5.63 26.64
CA ASP A 144 14.01 4.78 25.48
C ASP A 144 15.09 3.80 24.96
N THR A 145 16.28 3.74 25.56
CA THR A 145 17.39 3.01 24.93
C THR A 145 17.82 1.77 25.72
N SER A 146 16.90 0.85 25.99
CA SER A 146 17.25 -0.48 26.50
C SER A 146 17.81 -1.36 25.37
N TYR A 147 19.00 -1.04 24.87
CA TYR A 147 19.83 -2.05 24.22
C TYR A 147 20.40 -2.92 25.33
N ILE A 148 19.74 -4.04 25.63
CA ILE A 148 20.37 -5.14 26.36
C ILE A 148 21.47 -5.64 25.42
N SER A 149 22.67 -5.08 25.57
CA SER A 149 23.88 -5.53 24.90
C SER A 149 24.28 -6.87 25.51
N LEU A 150 23.61 -7.94 25.05
CA LEU A 150 24.19 -9.27 25.12
C LEU A 150 25.42 -9.22 24.22
N ASP A 151 26.58 -9.24 24.86
CA ASP A 151 27.94 -9.07 24.35
C ASP A 151 28.39 -10.22 23.42
N ARG A 152 27.49 -10.72 22.56
CA ARG A 152 27.83 -11.67 21.51
C ARG A 152 28.35 -10.90 20.31
N PRO A 153 29.60 -11.14 19.88
CA PRO A 153 30.10 -10.69 18.59
C PRO A 153 29.06 -11.05 17.53
N GLN A 154 28.54 -10.02 16.87
CA GLN A 154 27.49 -10.21 15.90
C GLN A 154 28.13 -10.49 14.54
N ASP A 155 28.25 -11.77 14.22
CA ASP A 155 28.83 -12.21 12.94
C ASP A 155 28.01 -11.73 11.74
N ASP A 156 28.73 -11.41 10.66
CA ASP A 156 28.17 -11.10 9.34
C ASP A 156 27.39 -12.31 8.80
N GLN A 157 26.20 -12.06 8.25
CA GLN A 157 25.30 -13.12 7.74
C GLN A 157 25.03 -12.98 6.23
N PRO A 158 26.03 -13.25 5.36
CA PRO A 158 25.90 -13.04 3.91
C PRO A 158 24.85 -13.95 3.26
N ARG A 159 24.66 -15.18 3.77
CA ARG A 159 23.63 -16.10 3.27
C ARG A 159 22.21 -15.56 3.49
N ALA A 160 21.93 -15.02 4.68
CA ALA A 160 20.62 -14.42 4.97
C ALA A 160 20.37 -13.20 4.08
N ARG A 161 21.39 -12.35 3.89
CA ARG A 161 21.34 -11.18 3.01
C ARG A 161 20.96 -11.54 1.58
N PHE A 162 21.60 -12.57 1.02
CA PHE A 162 21.30 -13.07 -0.31
C PHE A 162 19.82 -13.48 -0.44
N TRP A 163 19.31 -14.24 0.53
CA TRP A 163 17.92 -14.69 0.53
C TRP A 163 16.92 -13.53 0.72
N PHE A 164 17.18 -12.58 1.62
CA PHE A 164 16.32 -11.41 1.80
C PHE A 164 16.17 -10.59 0.51
N ARG A 165 17.26 -10.36 -0.21
CA ARG A 165 17.21 -9.68 -1.51
C ARG A 165 16.40 -10.45 -2.55
N ARG A 166 16.56 -11.77 -2.61
CA ARG A 166 15.85 -12.63 -3.57
C ARG A 166 14.34 -12.67 -3.29
N ILE A 167 13.95 -12.90 -2.03
CA ILE A 167 12.55 -12.93 -1.61
C ILE A 167 11.90 -11.58 -1.87
N CYS A 168 12.50 -10.47 -1.43
CA CYS A 168 11.94 -9.14 -1.68
C CYS A 168 11.89 -8.80 -3.17
N GLY A 169 12.85 -9.25 -3.97
CA GLY A 169 12.82 -9.11 -5.43
C GLY A 169 11.64 -9.86 -6.07
N PHE A 170 11.36 -11.08 -5.62
CA PHE A 170 10.18 -11.83 -6.06
C PHE A 170 8.86 -11.15 -5.65
N LEU A 171 8.78 -10.66 -4.40
CA LEU A 171 7.62 -9.90 -3.93
C LEU A 171 7.42 -8.63 -4.78
N ALA A 172 8.48 -7.89 -5.10
CA ALA A 172 8.39 -6.71 -5.97
C ALA A 172 7.95 -7.05 -7.41
N LEU A 173 8.36 -8.19 -7.96
CA LEU A 173 7.86 -8.64 -9.26
C LEU A 173 6.37 -8.98 -9.21
N SER A 174 5.90 -9.59 -8.12
CA SER A 174 4.48 -9.92 -7.98
C SER A 174 3.58 -8.68 -7.89
N THR A 175 4.07 -7.54 -7.37
CA THR A 175 3.30 -6.29 -7.41
C THR A 175 3.11 -5.77 -8.83
N TRP A 176 4.07 -5.98 -9.74
CA TRP A 176 3.90 -5.62 -11.16
C TRP A 176 2.80 -6.42 -11.84
N ILE A 177 2.67 -7.71 -11.51
CA ILE A 177 1.58 -8.55 -12.01
C ILE A 177 0.22 -7.96 -11.61
N SER A 178 0.07 -7.55 -10.34
CA SER A 178 -1.14 -6.90 -9.86
C SER A 178 -1.45 -5.57 -10.58
N ILE A 179 -0.42 -4.76 -10.87
CA ILE A 179 -0.59 -3.51 -11.63
C ILE A 179 -1.09 -3.79 -13.05
N ILE A 180 -0.48 -4.76 -13.75
CA ILE A 180 -0.87 -5.14 -15.12
C ILE A 180 -2.31 -5.66 -15.14
N LEU A 181 -2.66 -6.58 -14.24
CA LEU A 181 -4.03 -7.12 -14.15
C LEU A 181 -5.06 -6.03 -13.82
N GLY A 182 -4.75 -5.13 -12.88
CA GLY A 182 -5.61 -4.01 -12.53
C GLY A 182 -5.82 -3.04 -13.69
N THR A 183 -4.77 -2.76 -14.46
CA THR A 183 -4.82 -1.92 -15.66
C THR A 183 -5.71 -2.53 -16.74
N VAL A 184 -5.45 -3.80 -17.10
CA VAL A 184 -6.23 -4.50 -18.14
C VAL A 184 -7.69 -4.64 -17.72
N SER A 185 -7.96 -4.97 -16.45
CA SER A 185 -9.34 -5.05 -15.93
C SER A 185 -10.07 -3.70 -16.02
N GLY A 186 -9.40 -2.59 -15.71
CA GLY A 186 -9.98 -1.25 -15.81
C GLY A 186 -10.31 -0.84 -17.24
N LEU A 187 -9.40 -1.10 -18.19
CA LEU A 187 -9.61 -0.78 -19.62
C LEU A 187 -10.77 -1.56 -20.26
N HIS A 188 -11.01 -2.79 -19.80
CA HIS A 188 -12.11 -3.62 -20.30
C HIS A 188 -13.44 -3.39 -19.55
N TYR A 189 -13.43 -2.62 -18.46
CA TYR A 189 -14.60 -2.45 -17.60
C TYR A 189 -15.81 -1.85 -18.32
N VAL A 190 -15.65 -0.72 -19.02
CA VAL A 190 -16.76 -0.07 -19.74
C VAL A 190 -17.34 -0.98 -20.83
N LYS A 191 -16.49 -1.79 -21.48
CA LYS A 191 -16.95 -2.75 -22.49
C LYS A 191 -17.82 -3.86 -21.89
N ALA A 192 -17.67 -4.15 -20.59
CA ALA A 192 -18.49 -5.15 -19.90
C ALA A 192 -19.92 -4.68 -19.64
N GLU A 193 -20.18 -3.37 -19.65
CA GLU A 193 -21.54 -2.82 -19.50
C GLU A 193 -22.46 -3.26 -20.64
N THR A 194 -21.94 -3.39 -21.86
CA THR A 194 -22.73 -3.73 -23.06
C THR A 194 -22.48 -5.12 -23.61
N ASN A 195 -21.46 -5.85 -23.11
CA ASN A 195 -21.05 -7.14 -23.68
C ASN A 195 -20.81 -8.22 -22.60
N ALA A 196 -21.64 -9.27 -22.61
CA ALA A 196 -21.54 -10.41 -21.70
C ALA A 196 -20.19 -11.17 -21.77
N ASN A 197 -19.55 -11.23 -22.92
CA ASN A 197 -18.23 -11.86 -23.05
C ASN A 197 -17.13 -11.04 -22.34
N GLN A 198 -17.31 -9.72 -22.24
CA GLN A 198 -16.39 -8.86 -21.51
C GLN A 198 -16.64 -8.92 -20.00
N VAL A 199 -17.88 -9.19 -19.57
CA VAL A 199 -18.20 -9.43 -18.15
C VAL A 199 -17.40 -10.59 -17.59
N SER A 200 -17.39 -11.74 -18.28
CA SER A 200 -16.65 -12.93 -17.81
C SER A 200 -15.13 -12.70 -17.79
N LEU A 201 -14.59 -11.96 -18.78
CA LEU A 201 -13.18 -11.58 -18.81
C LEU A 201 -12.82 -10.62 -17.65
N VAL A 202 -13.60 -9.56 -17.44
CA VAL A 202 -13.35 -8.62 -16.35
C VAL A 202 -13.47 -9.32 -15.00
N GLN A 203 -14.45 -10.22 -14.85
CA GLN A 203 -14.65 -10.97 -13.62
C GLN A 203 -13.52 -11.98 -13.37
N SER A 204 -13.00 -12.67 -14.40
CA SER A 204 -11.86 -13.58 -14.24
C SER A 204 -10.57 -12.84 -13.93
N LEU A 205 -10.34 -11.67 -14.56
CA LEU A 205 -9.20 -10.79 -14.24
C LEU A 205 -9.28 -10.23 -12.81
N ARG A 206 -10.49 -9.99 -12.30
CA ARG A 206 -10.73 -9.57 -10.90
C ARG A 206 -10.66 -10.73 -9.91
N SER A 207 -10.98 -11.95 -10.35
CA SER A 207 -11.30 -13.10 -9.48
C SER A 207 -10.55 -14.36 -9.88
N VAL A 208 -9.22 -14.32 -9.99
CA VAL A 208 -8.35 -15.47 -10.38
C VAL A 208 -8.40 -16.69 -9.40
N SER A 209 -9.50 -16.87 -8.67
CA SER A 209 -9.96 -18.19 -8.22
C SER A 209 -11.47 -18.18 -7.97
N SER A 210 -12.25 -18.75 -8.88
CA SER A 210 -13.66 -19.10 -8.62
C SER A 210 -13.83 -20.62 -8.70
N ASP A 211 -13.28 -21.33 -7.72
CA ASP A 211 -13.86 -22.59 -7.29
C ASP A 211 -14.27 -22.43 -5.82
N GLN A 212 -15.58 -22.56 -5.57
CA GLN A 212 -16.30 -22.11 -4.38
C GLN A 212 -15.88 -22.77 -3.04
N HIS A 213 -14.88 -23.66 -3.03
CA HIS A 213 -14.37 -24.27 -1.80
C HIS A 213 -12.88 -24.03 -1.53
N THR A 214 -12.18 -23.26 -2.37
CA THR A 214 -10.77 -22.86 -2.12
C THR A 214 -10.62 -21.34 -2.19
N THR A 215 -11.53 -20.65 -1.50
CA THR A 215 -11.63 -19.18 -1.37
C THR A 215 -10.50 -18.60 -0.51
N MET A 216 -9.25 -18.91 -0.84
CA MET A 216 -8.02 -18.29 -0.31
C MET A 216 -6.91 -18.21 -1.38
N CYS A 217 -7.24 -18.23 -2.67
CA CYS A 217 -6.28 -17.78 -3.68
C CYS A 217 -6.35 -16.24 -3.77
N TYR A 218 -5.66 -15.65 -2.81
CA TYR A 218 -5.27 -14.26 -2.71
C TYR A 218 -4.91 -13.67 -4.07
N THR A 219 -5.37 -12.45 -4.36
CA THR A 219 -4.70 -11.65 -5.39
C THR A 219 -3.20 -11.64 -5.05
N PRO A 220 -2.27 -11.65 -6.03
CA PRO A 220 -0.84 -11.72 -5.74
C PRO A 220 -0.38 -10.70 -4.68
N SER A 221 -1.02 -9.53 -4.62
CA SER A 221 -0.81 -8.50 -3.59
C SER A 221 -1.16 -8.94 -2.16
N ASP A 222 -2.21 -9.73 -1.94
CA ASP A 222 -2.63 -10.11 -0.58
C ASP A 222 -1.71 -11.19 -0.01
N ALA A 223 -1.25 -12.12 -0.86
CA ALA A 223 -0.24 -13.11 -0.47
C ALA A 223 1.06 -12.40 -0.03
N VAL A 224 1.47 -11.38 -0.79
CA VAL A 224 2.63 -10.53 -0.47
C VAL A 224 2.45 -9.81 0.86
N GLN A 225 1.28 -9.18 1.09
CA GLN A 225 0.99 -8.50 2.35
C GLN A 225 1.08 -9.45 3.55
N LYS A 226 0.54 -10.66 3.43
CA LYS A 226 0.62 -11.68 4.49
C LYS A 226 2.04 -12.13 4.76
N ILE A 227 2.84 -12.36 3.72
CA ILE A 227 4.26 -12.67 3.87
C ILE A 227 4.97 -11.55 4.61
N ILE A 228 4.72 -10.28 4.25
CA ILE A 228 5.29 -9.11 4.95
C ILE A 228 4.87 -9.13 6.42
N GLN A 229 3.58 -9.27 6.73
CA GLN A 229 3.09 -9.30 8.11
C GLN A 229 3.71 -10.43 8.93
N ILE A 230 3.82 -11.65 8.38
CA ILE A 230 4.48 -12.78 9.02
C ILE A 230 5.96 -12.45 9.27
N CYS A 231 6.67 -11.92 8.27
CA CYS A 231 8.06 -11.50 8.42
C CYS A 231 8.22 -10.44 9.53
N MET A 232 7.32 -9.44 9.59
CA MET A 232 7.37 -8.40 10.61
C MET A 232 7.03 -8.93 12.01
N HIS A 233 6.08 -9.85 12.10
CA HIS A 233 5.70 -10.48 13.36
C HIS A 233 6.85 -11.34 13.92
N LEU A 234 7.45 -12.18 13.07
CA LEU A 234 8.63 -12.96 13.41
C LEU A 234 9.82 -12.06 13.77
N ALA A 235 10.00 -10.95 13.05
CA ALA A 235 11.00 -9.92 13.35
C ALA A 235 10.76 -9.21 14.70
N GLY A 236 9.51 -9.15 15.18
CA GLY A 236 9.18 -8.61 16.50
C GLY A 236 9.50 -9.58 17.64
N ILE A 237 9.33 -10.88 17.40
CA ILE A 237 9.48 -11.95 18.41
C ILE A 237 10.93 -12.45 18.52
N TYR A 238 11.57 -12.77 17.40
CA TYR A 238 12.75 -13.64 17.40
C TYR A 238 14.13 -12.95 17.40
N PRO A 239 14.37 -11.81 16.72
CA PRO A 239 15.72 -11.22 16.68
C PRO A 239 15.90 -10.02 17.62
N ALA A 240 16.87 -10.14 18.55
CA ALA A 240 17.44 -9.01 19.31
C ALA A 240 18.11 -7.94 18.40
N ARG A 241 18.33 -8.25 17.12
CA ARG A 241 19.05 -7.42 16.14
C ARG A 241 18.19 -6.33 15.49
N LEU A 242 16.86 -6.43 15.57
CA LEU A 242 15.96 -5.55 14.83
C LEU A 242 15.35 -4.47 15.72
N ARG A 243 15.24 -3.26 15.18
CA ARG A 243 14.50 -2.16 15.81
C ARG A 243 13.00 -2.49 15.78
N ARG A 244 12.44 -2.92 16.93
CA ARG A 244 11.03 -3.31 17.06
C ARG A 244 10.06 -2.21 16.60
N SER A 245 10.37 -0.95 16.89
CA SER A 245 9.53 0.18 16.46
C SER A 245 9.46 0.32 14.94
N ALA A 246 10.60 0.17 14.25
CA ALA A 246 10.64 0.14 12.79
C ALA A 246 9.84 -1.04 12.22
N ALA A 247 9.94 -2.20 12.87
CA ALA A 247 9.17 -3.38 12.47
C ALA A 247 7.65 -3.18 12.64
N LEU A 248 7.24 -2.61 13.78
CA LEU A 248 5.85 -2.33 14.10
C LEU A 248 5.23 -1.34 13.10
N ILE A 249 5.98 -0.32 12.67
CA ILE A 249 5.49 0.64 11.67
C ILE A 249 5.16 -0.06 10.34
N LEU A 250 6.05 -0.89 9.79
CA LEU A 250 5.76 -1.63 8.56
C LEU A 250 4.58 -2.60 8.74
N PHE A 251 4.47 -3.23 9.91
CA PHE A 251 3.35 -4.10 10.24
C PHE A 251 2.00 -3.34 10.25
N ILE A 252 1.96 -2.16 10.87
CA ILE A 252 0.77 -1.30 10.90
C ILE A 252 0.38 -0.89 9.49
N ILE A 253 1.33 -0.42 8.68
CA ILE A 253 1.04 -0.01 7.29
C ILE A 253 0.52 -1.22 6.49
N ALA A 254 1.17 -2.38 6.58
CA ALA A 254 0.70 -3.60 5.91
C ALA A 254 -0.70 -4.04 6.38
N THR A 255 -1.05 -3.82 7.65
CA THR A 255 -2.38 -4.10 8.19
C THR A 255 -3.44 -3.16 7.60
N LEU A 256 -3.12 -1.87 7.48
CA LEU A 256 -4.01 -0.89 6.84
C LEU A 256 -4.27 -1.25 5.36
N LEU A 257 -3.23 -1.64 4.61
CA LEU A 257 -3.40 -2.06 3.22
C LEU A 257 -4.21 -3.36 3.08
N ASN A 258 -4.18 -4.23 4.10
CA ASN A 258 -5.00 -5.44 4.10
C ASN A 258 -6.49 -5.12 4.27
N VAL A 259 -6.85 -4.06 5.02
CA VAL A 259 -8.24 -3.58 5.08
C VAL A 259 -8.76 -3.22 3.69
N VAL A 260 -7.93 -2.52 2.91
CA VAL A 260 -8.23 -2.15 1.52
C VAL A 260 -8.43 -3.40 0.66
N SER A 261 -7.48 -4.34 0.70
CA SER A 261 -7.56 -5.61 -0.02
C SER A 261 -8.84 -6.38 0.30
N VAL A 262 -9.19 -6.52 1.59
CA VAL A 262 -10.41 -7.22 2.02
C VAL A 262 -11.66 -6.51 1.51
N TYR A 263 -11.74 -5.18 1.62
CA TYR A 263 -12.85 -4.41 1.07
C TYR A 263 -13.02 -4.65 -0.44
N ARG A 264 -11.92 -4.66 -1.19
CA ARG A 264 -11.95 -4.93 -2.64
C ARG A 264 -12.44 -6.34 -2.95
N LEU A 265 -11.99 -7.35 -2.21
CA LEU A 265 -12.46 -8.73 -2.38
C LEU A 265 -13.96 -8.88 -2.16
N VAL A 266 -14.53 -8.12 -1.22
CA VAL A 266 -15.98 -8.09 -0.97
C VAL A 266 -16.71 -7.40 -2.12
N VAL A 267 -16.26 -6.20 -2.50
CA VAL A 267 -16.88 -5.37 -3.55
C VAL A 267 -16.84 -6.04 -4.92
N MET A 268 -15.76 -6.77 -5.25
CA MET A 268 -15.61 -7.44 -6.53
C MET A 268 -16.65 -8.54 -6.79
N ARG A 269 -17.34 -9.03 -5.74
CA ARG A 269 -18.43 -10.01 -5.88
C ARG A 269 -19.76 -9.37 -6.21
N LEU A 270 -19.89 -8.06 -6.05
CA LEU A 270 -21.12 -7.33 -6.30
C LEU A 270 -21.28 -7.07 -7.79
N GLN A 271 -22.51 -7.21 -8.27
CA GLN A 271 -22.89 -6.94 -9.65
C GLN A 271 -24.03 -5.91 -9.68
N THR A 272 -24.08 -5.12 -10.74
CA THR A 272 -25.09 -4.08 -10.97
C THR A 272 -25.68 -4.21 -12.38
N PRO A 273 -26.97 -3.92 -12.59
CA PRO A 273 -27.57 -3.88 -13.91
C PRO A 273 -27.24 -2.60 -14.69
N ALA A 274 -26.85 -1.52 -14.00
CA ALA A 274 -26.51 -0.24 -14.63
C ALA A 274 -25.52 0.55 -13.76
N LEU A 275 -24.73 1.42 -14.39
CA LEU A 275 -23.69 2.20 -13.71
C LEU A 275 -24.27 3.15 -12.65
N VAL A 276 -25.38 3.81 -12.99
CA VAL A 276 -26.09 4.78 -12.13
C VAL A 276 -27.21 4.16 -11.28
N SER A 277 -27.35 2.83 -11.28
CA SER A 277 -28.35 2.14 -10.45
C SER A 277 -28.12 2.46 -8.98
N THR A 278 -29.18 2.73 -8.21
CA THR A 278 -29.12 2.85 -6.74
C THR A 278 -29.69 1.62 -6.04
N GLY A 279 -29.92 0.54 -6.80
CA GLY A 279 -30.40 -0.72 -6.25
C GLY A 279 -29.36 -1.41 -5.36
N PRO A 280 -29.75 -2.49 -4.67
CA PRO A 280 -28.82 -3.30 -3.89
C PRO A 280 -27.61 -3.73 -4.73
N SER A 281 -26.43 -3.81 -4.11
CA SER A 281 -25.17 -4.21 -4.75
C SER A 281 -24.58 -3.23 -5.78
N SER A 282 -25.25 -2.12 -6.09
CA SER A 282 -24.74 -1.11 -7.03
C SER A 282 -23.55 -0.29 -6.51
N LEU A 283 -23.35 -0.28 -5.19
CA LEU A 283 -22.39 0.57 -4.46
C LEU A 283 -22.65 2.08 -4.59
N ASN A 284 -23.88 2.46 -4.93
CA ASN A 284 -24.29 3.85 -5.07
C ASN A 284 -25.13 4.37 -3.91
N ASP A 285 -25.65 3.49 -3.05
CA ASP A 285 -26.36 3.88 -1.85
C ASP A 285 -25.44 4.55 -0.82
N PRO A 286 -25.97 5.39 0.09
CA PRO A 286 -25.18 6.13 1.07
C PRO A 286 -24.28 5.25 1.95
N ALA A 287 -24.74 4.06 2.34
CA ALA A 287 -23.98 3.17 3.21
C ALA A 287 -22.79 2.57 2.44
N SER A 288 -22.98 2.18 1.18
CA SER A 288 -21.90 1.74 0.30
C SER A 288 -20.85 2.83 0.04
N LYS A 289 -21.25 4.10 -0.04
CA LYS A 289 -20.29 5.22 -0.12
C LYS A 289 -19.51 5.38 1.19
N ALA A 290 -20.19 5.31 2.32
CA ALA A 290 -19.52 5.38 3.61
C ALA A 290 -18.49 4.25 3.76
N THR A 291 -18.82 3.01 3.39
CA THR A 291 -17.88 1.88 3.44
C THR A 291 -16.69 2.08 2.50
N PHE A 292 -16.89 2.66 1.31
CA PHE A 292 -15.79 3.04 0.42
C PHE A 292 -14.81 4.01 1.11
N TYR A 293 -15.28 5.11 1.68
CA TYR A 293 -14.37 6.07 2.33
C TYR A 293 -13.70 5.49 3.58
N VAL A 294 -14.40 4.67 4.36
CA VAL A 294 -13.88 4.10 5.61
C VAL A 294 -12.89 2.96 5.37
N PHE A 295 -13.16 2.07 4.41
CA PHE A 295 -12.36 0.85 4.22
C PHE A 295 -11.39 0.91 3.03
N GLN A 296 -11.62 1.78 2.04
CA GLN A 296 -10.67 2.03 0.96
C GLN A 296 -9.88 3.32 1.21
N ALA A 297 -10.55 4.47 1.27
CA ALA A 297 -9.89 5.77 1.24
C ALA A 297 -9.07 6.07 2.51
N ALA A 298 -9.68 5.88 3.68
CA ALA A 298 -9.04 6.20 4.96
C ALA A 298 -7.79 5.34 5.23
N PRO A 299 -7.79 4.00 5.06
CA PRO A 299 -6.60 3.19 5.32
C PRO A 299 -5.47 3.49 4.32
N GLU A 300 -5.80 3.74 3.05
CA GLU A 300 -4.83 4.21 2.05
C GLU A 300 -4.20 5.54 2.47
N TRP A 301 -5.01 6.50 2.91
CA TRP A 301 -4.55 7.81 3.36
C TRP A 301 -3.66 7.70 4.61
N ILE A 302 -4.09 6.95 5.63
CA ILE A 302 -3.32 6.75 6.87
C ILE A 302 -1.98 6.05 6.56
N ALA A 303 -2.00 5.02 5.71
CA ALA A 303 -0.80 4.31 5.29
C ALA A 303 0.22 5.25 4.62
N ALA A 304 -0.24 6.08 3.68
CA ALA A 304 0.60 7.08 3.03
C ALA A 304 1.09 8.15 4.01
N ALA A 305 0.24 8.63 4.92
CA ALA A 305 0.58 9.62 5.93
C ALA A 305 1.69 9.11 6.86
N ILE A 306 1.57 7.88 7.38
CA ILE A 306 2.60 7.26 8.22
C ILE A 306 3.92 7.17 7.45
N LEU A 307 3.88 6.64 6.22
CA LEU A 307 5.08 6.43 5.43
C LEU A 307 5.82 7.73 5.10
N VAL A 308 5.09 8.79 4.74
CA VAL A 308 5.64 10.12 4.48
C VAL A 308 6.09 10.83 5.76
N SER A 309 5.49 10.51 6.92
CA SER A 309 5.82 11.17 8.19
C SER A 309 7.08 10.62 8.88
N ILE A 310 7.45 9.36 8.66
CA ILE A 310 8.62 8.72 9.31
C ILE A 310 9.92 8.98 8.53
N ASN A 311 11.04 9.31 9.18
CA ASN A 311 12.32 9.46 8.48
C ASN A 311 12.86 8.09 8.02
N VAL A 312 12.36 7.57 6.89
CA VAL A 312 12.70 6.23 6.35
C VAL A 312 14.21 5.98 6.36
N ARG A 313 15.00 6.98 5.96
CA ARG A 313 16.46 6.91 5.95
C ARG A 313 17.04 6.62 7.34
N GLN A 314 16.60 7.36 8.35
CA GLN A 314 17.07 7.25 9.73
C GLN A 314 16.46 6.04 10.46
N THR A 315 15.19 5.74 10.21
CA THR A 315 14.45 4.65 10.85
C THR A 315 14.99 3.30 10.40
N TYR A 316 15.22 3.13 9.10
CA TYR A 316 15.62 1.84 8.50
C TYR A 316 17.09 1.79 8.08
N GLY A 317 17.88 2.85 8.33
CA GLY A 317 19.31 2.91 8.01
C GLY A 317 19.58 2.87 6.51
N THR A 318 18.68 3.40 5.69
CA THR A 318 18.77 3.28 4.23
C THR A 318 19.60 4.40 3.61
N GLY A 319 20.13 4.18 2.41
CA GLY A 319 20.64 5.26 1.58
C GLY A 319 19.51 6.07 0.94
N MET A 320 19.85 7.09 0.15
CA MET A 320 18.87 7.86 -0.63
C MET A 320 18.02 6.96 -1.56
N TRP A 321 18.64 5.90 -2.09
CA TRP A 321 18.04 4.94 -3.02
C TRP A 321 17.68 3.59 -2.37
N GLY A 322 17.94 3.36 -1.07
CA GLY A 322 17.81 2.02 -0.49
C GLY A 322 18.85 1.02 -0.98
N ASP A 323 18.55 -0.29 -0.87
CA ASP A 323 19.43 -1.40 -1.31
C ASP A 323 19.05 -1.95 -2.69
N PHE A 324 19.57 -1.35 -3.76
CA PHE A 324 19.42 -1.89 -5.12
C PHE A 324 20.54 -2.86 -5.53
N ARG A 325 21.48 -3.18 -4.64
CA ARG A 325 22.64 -4.01 -4.99
C ARG A 325 22.22 -5.47 -5.15
N SER A 326 22.64 -6.11 -6.24
CA SER A 326 22.41 -7.55 -6.47
C SER A 326 23.46 -8.40 -5.74
N THR A 327 24.70 -7.92 -5.67
CA THR A 327 25.84 -8.60 -5.06
C THR A 327 26.55 -7.70 -4.06
N ASP A 328 27.18 -8.32 -3.06
CA ASP A 328 28.08 -7.60 -2.16
C ASP A 328 29.40 -7.31 -2.88
N LYS A 329 30.01 -6.16 -2.57
CA LYS A 329 31.37 -5.90 -3.03
C LYS A 329 32.28 -6.91 -2.33
N LYS A 330 33.03 -7.69 -3.10
CA LYS A 330 34.12 -8.51 -2.56
C LYS A 330 35.09 -7.54 -1.88
N SER A 331 35.14 -7.57 -0.56
CA SER A 331 36.21 -6.98 0.25
C SER A 331 37.45 -7.82 0.09
#